data_AF-A0AAW5VSL9-F1
#
_entry.id   AF-A0AAW5VSL9-F1
#
_cell.length_a   1.000
_cell.length_b   1.000
_cell.length_c   1.000
_cell.angle_alpha   90.00
_cell.angle_beta   90.00
_cell.angle_gamma   90.00
#
_symmetry.space_group_name_H-M   'P 1'
#
loop_
_entity.id
_entity.type
_entity.pdbx_description
1 polymer ?
#
loop_
_entity_poly.entity_id
_entity_poly.type
_entity_poly.pdbx_seq_one_letter_code
_entity_poly.pdbx_strand_id
1 'polypeptide(L)'
;MRYSLIASVGITLVTMQALHSEPSVLSQNVKEVTTRIQDLALYPTLSKKRLYGAVSKGGAIRFDLRAGESSPQSIGIGIATDGKLKEWVLTVYSGNGQNENPAILRKEKIEGESQWVFELLAPPEEITVEIQNLNSDSPVTVVEIVHGYYYGYSVDKENNTKPQPQNPTKPNPTDPEKLSPNDVQNRTEFYRAPFTKD
;
A
#
# COMPACT_ATOMS: atom_id res chain seq x y z
N MET A 1 69.24 -38.54 2.08
CA MET A 1 68.18 -38.81 3.08
C MET A 1 68.44 -37.86 4.25
N ARG A 2 67.60 -36.92 4.69
CA ARG A 2 66.15 -36.70 4.58
C ARG A 2 65.89 -35.18 4.52
N TYR A 3 64.84 -34.79 3.79
CA TYR A 3 64.35 -33.42 3.69
C TYR A 3 63.68 -32.99 5.00
N SER A 4 64.05 -31.82 5.53
CA SER A 4 63.29 -31.16 6.59
C SER A 4 62.27 -30.23 5.92
N LEU A 5 60.99 -30.58 6.03
CA LEU A 5 59.86 -29.89 5.42
C LEU A 5 59.64 -28.53 6.10
N ILE A 6 59.59 -27.48 5.29
CA ILE A 6 59.07 -26.16 5.65
C ILE A 6 57.57 -26.31 5.87
N ALA A 7 57.10 -26.16 7.12
CA ALA A 7 55.69 -26.05 7.43
C ALA A 7 55.26 -24.58 7.35
N SER A 8 55.05 -24.08 6.13
CA SER A 8 54.28 -22.86 5.91
C SER A 8 52.81 -23.19 6.11
N VAL A 9 52.30 -22.92 7.31
CA VAL A 9 50.87 -22.89 7.60
C VAL A 9 50.27 -21.75 6.78
N GLY A 10 49.75 -22.10 5.60
CA GLY A 10 48.96 -21.20 4.78
C GLY A 10 47.73 -20.77 5.56
N ILE A 11 47.67 -19.47 5.87
CA ILE A 11 46.45 -18.79 6.30
C ILE A 11 45.45 -18.97 5.15
N THR A 12 44.61 -19.98 5.28
CA THR A 12 43.48 -20.17 4.38
C THR A 12 42.45 -19.16 4.86
N LEU A 13 42.49 -17.97 4.27
CA LEU A 13 41.46 -16.96 4.43
C LEU A 13 40.18 -17.56 3.81
N VAL A 14 39.38 -18.22 4.64
CA VAL A 14 38.03 -18.64 4.29
C VAL A 14 37.25 -17.35 4.09
N THR A 15 37.15 -16.91 2.84
CA THR A 15 36.16 -15.94 2.42
C THR A 15 34.80 -16.56 2.71
N MET A 16 34.22 -16.19 3.86
CA MET A 16 32.79 -16.26 4.07
C MET A 16 32.15 -15.40 2.98
N GLN A 17 31.88 -16.00 1.82
CA GLN A 17 30.87 -15.50 0.91
C GLN A 17 29.55 -15.66 1.65
N ALA A 18 29.23 -14.67 2.48
CA ALA A 18 27.89 -14.45 2.94
C ALA A 18 27.03 -14.33 1.67
N LEU A 19 26.26 -15.38 1.36
CA LEU A 19 25.15 -15.31 0.42
C LEU A 19 24.19 -14.26 0.97
N HIS A 20 24.44 -13.00 0.64
CA HIS A 20 23.42 -11.97 0.72
C HIS A 20 22.45 -12.32 -0.39
N SER A 21 21.38 -13.04 -0.05
CA SER A 21 20.22 -13.17 -0.92
C SER A 21 19.79 -11.76 -1.28
N GLU A 22 19.84 -11.40 -2.56
CA GLU A 22 19.32 -10.12 -3.02
C GLU A 22 17.88 -9.95 -2.51
N PRO A 23 17.52 -8.77 -1.98
CA PRO A 23 16.17 -8.55 -1.51
C PRO A 23 15.19 -8.75 -2.67
N SER A 24 14.16 -9.56 -2.45
CA SER A 24 13.09 -9.74 -3.44
C SER A 24 12.54 -8.38 -3.85
N VAL A 25 12.58 -8.08 -5.15
CA VAL A 25 12.05 -6.83 -5.74
C VAL A 25 10.60 -6.60 -5.30
N LEU A 26 9.80 -7.67 -5.25
CA LEU A 26 8.43 -7.62 -4.75
C LEU A 26 8.38 -7.17 -3.28
N SER A 27 9.25 -7.70 -2.42
CA SER A 27 9.26 -7.32 -1.00
C SER A 27 9.63 -5.85 -0.80
N GLN A 28 10.53 -5.30 -1.62
CA GLN A 28 10.84 -3.87 -1.58
C GLN A 28 9.63 -3.04 -2.03
N ASN A 29 9.01 -3.43 -3.15
CA ASN A 29 7.84 -2.73 -3.69
C ASN A 29 6.67 -2.73 -2.70
N VAL A 30 6.43 -3.84 -1.99
CA VAL A 30 5.41 -3.93 -0.93
C VAL A 30 5.70 -2.96 0.21
N LYS A 31 6.97 -2.84 0.63
CA LYS A 31 7.35 -1.89 1.69
C LYS A 31 7.07 -0.45 1.26
N GLU A 32 7.49 -0.07 0.06
CA GLU A 32 7.29 1.29 -0.47
C GLU A 32 5.80 1.63 -0.59
N VAL A 33 5.00 0.71 -1.13
CA VAL A 33 3.54 0.85 -1.20
C VAL A 33 2.93 0.98 0.19
N THR A 34 3.36 0.16 1.15
CA THR A 34 2.89 0.22 2.55
C THR A 34 3.18 1.59 3.15
N THR A 35 4.41 2.10 3.00
CA THR A 35 4.80 3.42 3.51
C THR A 35 3.94 4.50 2.87
N ARG A 36 3.74 4.48 1.55
CA ARG A 36 2.90 5.47 0.86
C ARG A 36 1.46 5.51 1.37
N ILE A 37 0.85 4.37 1.68
CA ILE A 37 -0.51 4.36 2.27
C ILE A 37 -0.48 4.86 3.72
N GLN A 38 0.55 4.52 4.49
CA GLN A 38 0.72 5.01 5.87
C GLN A 38 0.92 6.53 5.91
N ASP A 39 1.68 7.09 4.96
CA ASP A 39 1.96 8.52 4.84
C ASP A 39 0.70 9.33 4.56
N LEU A 40 -0.36 8.72 4.00
CA LEU A 40 -1.66 9.36 3.87
C LEU A 40 -2.27 9.71 5.23
N ALA A 41 -1.75 9.19 6.36
CA ALA A 41 -2.14 9.47 7.75
C ALA A 41 -3.64 9.26 8.07
N LEU A 42 -4.41 8.74 7.12
CA LEU A 42 -5.82 8.40 7.25
C LEU A 42 -6.04 6.96 7.69
N TYR A 43 -5.04 6.07 7.61
CA TYR A 43 -5.23 4.63 7.83
C TYR A 43 -4.52 4.15 9.11
N PRO A 44 -5.06 4.43 10.32
CA PRO A 44 -4.40 4.09 11.59
C PRO A 44 -4.18 2.59 11.77
N THR A 45 -4.96 1.77 11.06
CA THR A 45 -4.80 0.32 10.97
C THR A 45 -4.93 -0.12 9.52
N LEU A 46 -3.81 -0.10 8.79
CA LEU A 46 -3.72 -0.88 7.55
C LEU A 46 -4.15 -2.33 7.84
N SER A 47 -4.87 -2.93 6.89
CA SER A 47 -5.14 -4.36 6.96
C SER A 47 -3.81 -5.09 7.03
N LYS A 48 -3.58 -5.80 8.14
CA LYS A 48 -2.39 -6.67 8.29
C LYS A 48 -2.44 -7.83 7.31
N LYS A 49 -3.60 -8.11 6.72
CA LYS A 49 -3.81 -9.17 5.74
C LYS A 49 -3.34 -8.68 4.38
N ARG A 50 -2.11 -9.03 4.02
CA ARG A 50 -1.60 -8.87 2.66
C ARG A 50 -2.18 -9.98 1.79
N LEU A 51 -2.67 -9.61 0.62
CA LEU A 51 -3.20 -10.57 -0.35
C LEU A 51 -2.19 -10.69 -1.47
N TYR A 52 -1.71 -11.90 -1.74
CA TYR A 52 -0.73 -12.16 -2.79
C TYR A 52 -1.34 -13.08 -3.84
N GLY A 53 -0.87 -12.97 -5.07
CA GLY A 53 -1.29 -13.85 -6.14
C GLY A 53 -0.41 -13.76 -7.36
N ALA A 54 -0.63 -14.68 -8.29
CA ALA A 54 0.11 -14.80 -9.53
C ALA A 54 -0.83 -14.69 -10.71
N VAL A 55 -0.45 -13.91 -11.72
CA VAL A 55 -1.26 -13.66 -12.92
C VAL A 55 -0.45 -14.01 -14.17
N SER A 56 -1.04 -14.81 -15.04
CA SER A 56 -0.44 -15.15 -16.33
C SER A 56 -0.62 -14.03 -17.35
N LYS A 57 0.25 -13.96 -18.35
CA LYS A 57 0.10 -13.03 -19.48
C LYS A 57 -1.25 -13.24 -20.18
N GLY A 58 -2.01 -12.16 -20.39
CA GLY A 58 -3.38 -12.19 -20.91
C GLY A 58 -4.46 -12.61 -19.91
N GLY A 59 -4.06 -13.06 -18.71
CA GLY A 59 -4.96 -13.46 -17.63
C GLY A 59 -5.34 -12.30 -16.70
N ALA A 60 -6.23 -12.60 -15.76
CA ALA A 60 -6.62 -11.67 -14.70
C ALA A 60 -6.65 -12.39 -13.34
N ILE A 61 -6.37 -11.63 -12.28
CA ILE A 61 -6.50 -12.08 -10.89
C ILE A 61 -7.44 -11.14 -10.14
N ARG A 62 -8.23 -11.69 -9.22
CA ARG A 62 -9.21 -10.95 -8.42
C ARG A 62 -8.92 -11.08 -6.93
N PHE A 63 -9.14 -9.99 -6.22
CA PHE A 63 -9.01 -9.90 -4.78
C PHE A 63 -10.24 -9.23 -4.19
N ASP A 64 -10.95 -9.96 -3.34
CA ASP A 64 -12.12 -9.43 -2.64
C ASP A 64 -11.67 -8.78 -1.34
N LEU A 65 -11.94 -7.49 -1.21
CA LEU A 65 -11.62 -6.67 -0.06
C LEU A 65 -12.91 -6.37 0.69
N ARG A 66 -12.92 -6.66 1.98
CA ARG A 66 -14.08 -6.48 2.85
C ARG A 66 -13.74 -5.59 4.03
N ALA A 67 -14.59 -4.60 4.27
CA ALA A 67 -14.58 -3.73 5.42
C ALA A 67 -14.88 -4.52 6.70
N GLY A 68 -14.20 -4.16 7.78
CA GLY A 68 -14.45 -4.75 9.11
C GLY A 68 -15.58 -4.05 9.87
N GLU A 69 -15.86 -2.79 9.53
CA GLU A 69 -16.96 -1.99 10.08
C GLU A 69 -17.82 -1.48 8.92
N SER A 70 -19.05 -1.06 9.23
CA SER A 70 -19.97 -0.53 8.22
C SER A 70 -19.61 0.88 7.79
N SER A 71 -19.97 1.26 6.57
CA SER A 71 -19.86 2.64 6.06
C SER A 71 -18.44 3.25 6.14
N PRO A 72 -17.43 2.64 5.48
CA PRO A 72 -16.11 3.25 5.37
C PRO A 72 -16.15 4.61 4.66
N GLN A 73 -15.37 5.57 5.15
CA GLN A 73 -15.20 6.88 4.54
C GLN A 73 -14.24 6.84 3.33
N SER A 74 -13.21 6.01 3.40
CA SER A 74 -12.34 5.73 2.25
C SER A 74 -11.63 4.38 2.36
N ILE A 75 -11.06 3.92 1.26
CA ILE A 75 -10.13 2.80 1.22
C ILE A 75 -8.89 3.18 0.43
N GLY A 76 -7.72 2.97 1.02
CA GLY A 76 -6.42 3.05 0.36
C GLY A 76 -6.06 1.66 -0.15
N ILE A 77 -5.74 1.55 -1.44
CA ILE A 77 -5.35 0.30 -2.09
C ILE A 77 -3.99 0.51 -2.73
N GLY A 78 -3.05 -0.30 -2.30
CA GLY A 78 -1.71 -0.39 -2.83
C GLY A 78 -1.48 -1.69 -3.57
N ILE A 79 -0.85 -1.59 -4.72
CA ILE A 79 -0.53 -2.71 -5.60
C ILE A 79 0.98 -2.72 -5.80
N ALA A 80 1.62 -3.81 -5.41
CA ALA A 80 3.05 -4.04 -5.63
C ALA A 80 3.24 -5.24 -6.56
N THR A 81 4.09 -5.09 -7.58
CA THR A 81 4.42 -6.15 -8.51
C THR A 81 5.86 -6.61 -8.31
N ASP A 82 6.22 -7.75 -8.89
CA ASP A 82 7.61 -8.22 -8.97
C ASP A 82 8.47 -7.47 -10.02
N GLY A 83 7.93 -6.43 -10.66
CA GLY A 83 8.59 -5.63 -11.70
C GLY A 83 8.59 -6.27 -13.10
N LYS A 84 8.00 -7.46 -13.25
CA LYS A 84 7.87 -8.16 -14.54
C LYS A 84 6.58 -7.80 -15.28
N LEU A 85 5.59 -7.23 -14.58
CA LEU A 85 4.38 -6.69 -15.17
C LEU A 85 4.70 -5.37 -15.87
N LYS A 86 4.48 -5.28 -17.19
CA LYS A 86 4.82 -4.10 -18.00
C LYS A 86 3.60 -3.27 -18.37
N GLU A 87 2.49 -3.93 -18.62
CA GLU A 87 1.25 -3.30 -19.00
C GLU A 87 0.09 -4.09 -18.38
N TRP A 88 -0.79 -3.40 -17.68
CA TRP A 88 -1.90 -4.04 -17.00
C TRP A 88 -3.07 -3.09 -16.82
N VAL A 89 -4.23 -3.67 -16.53
CA VAL A 89 -5.45 -2.93 -16.25
C VAL A 89 -5.92 -3.25 -14.84
N LEU A 90 -6.05 -2.20 -14.04
CA LEU A 90 -6.74 -2.23 -12.77
C LEU A 90 -8.23 -2.00 -13.03
N THR A 91 -9.09 -2.90 -12.56
CA THR A 91 -10.54 -2.65 -12.50
C THR A 91 -11.03 -2.89 -11.07
N VAL A 92 -11.78 -1.94 -10.53
CA VAL A 92 -12.39 -2.05 -9.20
C VAL A 92 -13.90 -2.07 -9.33
N TYR A 93 -14.50 -3.06 -8.69
CA TYR A 93 -15.93 -3.33 -8.70
C TYR A 93 -16.53 -3.13 -7.32
N SER A 94 -17.79 -2.71 -7.25
CA SER A 94 -18.60 -2.86 -6.05
C SER A 94 -18.97 -4.34 -5.87
N GLY A 95 -18.58 -4.95 -4.75
CA GLY A 95 -18.97 -6.30 -4.39
C GLY A 95 -20.17 -6.23 -3.45
N ASN A 96 -21.38 -6.43 -3.96
CA ASN A 96 -22.60 -6.18 -3.17
C ASN A 96 -23.22 -7.48 -2.62
N GLY A 97 -22.56 -8.62 -2.80
CA GLY A 97 -22.99 -9.94 -2.32
C GLY A 97 -24.33 -10.49 -2.86
N GLN A 98 -25.11 -9.70 -3.59
CA GLN A 98 -26.43 -10.07 -4.12
C GLN A 98 -26.56 -9.56 -5.56
N ASN A 99 -26.89 -10.48 -6.47
CA ASN A 99 -27.40 -10.28 -7.83
C ASN A 99 -27.55 -8.83 -8.29
N GLU A 100 -26.51 -8.30 -8.93
CA GLU A 100 -26.60 -7.32 -10.00
C GLU A 100 -25.20 -7.19 -10.62
N ASN A 101 -25.15 -6.84 -11.91
CA ASN A 101 -23.87 -6.63 -12.59
C ASN A 101 -23.02 -5.65 -11.78
N PRO A 102 -21.81 -6.03 -11.34
CA PRO A 102 -21.00 -5.19 -10.48
C PRO A 102 -20.76 -3.83 -11.14
N ALA A 103 -21.01 -2.74 -10.40
CA ALA A 103 -20.73 -1.40 -10.90
C ALA A 103 -19.22 -1.17 -10.89
N ILE A 104 -18.67 -0.69 -12.02
CA ILE A 104 -17.26 -0.34 -12.12
C ILE A 104 -17.06 0.98 -11.38
N LEU A 105 -16.30 0.92 -10.29
CA LEU A 105 -15.94 2.08 -9.48
C LEU A 105 -14.73 2.80 -10.07
N ARG A 106 -13.77 2.05 -10.61
CA ARG A 106 -12.57 2.59 -11.24
C ARG A 106 -12.03 1.61 -12.28
N LYS A 107 -11.47 2.15 -13.37
CA LYS A 107 -10.68 1.39 -14.33
C LYS A 107 -9.48 2.22 -14.78
N GLU A 108 -8.29 1.64 -14.75
CA GLU A 108 -7.07 2.36 -15.06
C GLU A 108 -6.08 1.44 -15.79
N LYS A 109 -5.51 1.96 -16.89
CA LYS A 109 -4.45 1.28 -17.65
C LYS A 109 -3.11 1.80 -17.15
N ILE A 110 -2.20 0.89 -16.83
CA ILE A 110 -0.93 1.21 -16.19
C ILE A 110 0.20 0.59 -17.01
N GLU A 111 1.23 1.39 -17.30
CA GLU A 111 2.38 1.03 -18.13
C GLU A 111 3.69 1.36 -17.41
N GLY A 112 4.62 0.42 -17.36
CA GLY A 112 5.97 0.63 -16.83
C GLY A 112 6.08 0.75 -15.31
N GLU A 113 4.97 0.89 -14.59
CA GLU A 113 4.96 1.07 -13.13
C GLU A 113 4.98 -0.27 -12.37
N SER A 114 5.87 -0.37 -11.39
CA SER A 114 6.00 -1.54 -10.51
C SER A 114 5.13 -1.46 -9.26
N GLN A 115 4.65 -0.26 -8.93
CA GLN A 115 3.92 0.06 -7.71
C GLN A 115 2.83 1.08 -8.00
N TRP A 116 1.69 0.93 -7.34
CA TRP A 116 0.57 1.86 -7.46
C TRP A 116 -0.14 2.03 -6.13
N VAL A 117 -0.62 3.24 -5.85
CA VAL A 117 -1.44 3.55 -4.67
C VAL A 117 -2.59 4.43 -5.11
N PHE A 118 -3.81 4.06 -4.76
CA PHE A 118 -4.99 4.87 -5.03
C PHE A 118 -5.97 4.81 -3.86
N GLU A 119 -6.79 5.85 -3.76
CA GLU A 119 -7.84 5.97 -2.75
C GLU A 119 -9.20 6.00 -3.43
N LEU A 120 -10.16 5.26 -2.86
CA LEU A 120 -11.58 5.39 -3.19
C LEU A 120 -12.31 6.00 -2.01
N LEU A 121 -13.06 7.06 -2.27
CA LEU A 121 -13.90 7.73 -1.27
C LEU A 121 -15.27 7.07 -1.20
N ALA A 122 -15.82 7.00 0.00
CA ALA A 122 -17.09 6.37 0.34
C ALA A 122 -17.30 5.01 -0.39
N PRO A 123 -16.35 4.07 -0.30
CA PRO A 123 -16.47 2.79 -0.99
C PRO A 123 -17.61 1.97 -0.35
N PRO A 124 -18.20 1.03 -1.10
CA PRO A 124 -19.04 0.01 -0.48
C PRO A 124 -18.22 -0.86 0.49
N GLU A 125 -18.91 -1.57 1.37
CA GLU A 125 -18.28 -2.43 2.38
C GLU A 125 -17.49 -3.59 1.78
N GLU A 126 -17.83 -4.01 0.57
CA GLU A 126 -17.11 -5.03 -0.16
C GLU A 126 -16.83 -4.53 -1.58
N ILE A 127 -15.58 -4.72 -2.01
CA ILE A 127 -15.11 -4.39 -3.35
C ILE A 127 -14.27 -5.54 -3.88
N THR A 128 -14.27 -5.70 -5.20
CA THR A 128 -13.36 -6.62 -5.87
C THR A 128 -12.36 -5.83 -6.68
N VAL A 129 -11.07 -6.10 -6.46
CA VAL A 129 -9.98 -5.56 -7.27
C VAL A 129 -9.55 -6.62 -8.27
N GLU A 130 -9.67 -6.31 -9.55
CA GLU A 130 -9.18 -7.14 -10.66
C GLU A 130 -7.94 -6.50 -11.28
N ILE A 131 -6.91 -7.33 -11.50
CA ILE A 131 -5.68 -6.95 -12.18
C ILE A 131 -5.54 -7.85 -13.40
N GLN A 132 -5.71 -7.26 -14.58
CA GLN A 132 -5.52 -7.94 -15.86
C GLN A 132 -4.12 -7.68 -16.40
N ASN A 133 -3.33 -8.74 -16.60
CA ASN A 133 -2.00 -8.64 -17.20
C ASN A 133 -2.13 -8.57 -18.73
N LEU A 134 -1.87 -7.40 -19.31
CA LEU A 134 -1.85 -7.22 -20.76
C LEU A 134 -0.48 -7.60 -21.34
N ASN A 135 0.60 -7.21 -20.66
CA ASN A 135 1.95 -7.52 -21.07
C ASN A 135 2.90 -7.70 -19.87
N SER A 136 3.78 -8.68 -19.97
CA SER A 136 4.81 -8.99 -18.99
C SER A 136 6.04 -9.62 -19.62
N ASP A 137 7.18 -9.48 -18.93
CA ASP A 137 8.48 -10.09 -19.28
C ASP A 137 8.48 -11.61 -19.07
N SER A 138 7.70 -12.09 -18.09
CA SER A 138 7.57 -13.50 -17.73
C SER A 138 6.17 -14.03 -18.05
N PRO A 139 6.01 -15.35 -18.27
CA PRO A 139 4.69 -15.97 -18.51
C PRO A 139 3.73 -15.80 -17.33
N VAL A 140 4.28 -15.75 -16.12
CA VAL A 140 3.56 -15.53 -14.86
C VAL A 140 4.29 -14.45 -14.08
N THR A 141 3.52 -13.51 -13.53
CA THR A 141 4.02 -12.40 -12.69
C THR A 141 3.32 -12.42 -11.34
N VAL A 142 4.02 -12.03 -10.28
CA VAL A 142 3.47 -11.98 -8.93
C VAL A 142 3.05 -10.56 -8.58
N VAL A 143 1.90 -10.45 -7.92
CA VAL A 143 1.32 -9.20 -7.44
C VAL A 143 0.89 -9.38 -5.98
N GLU A 144 1.10 -8.34 -5.17
CA GLU A 144 0.65 -8.26 -3.79
C GLU A 144 -0.16 -6.98 -3.58
N ILE A 145 -1.30 -7.11 -2.92
CA ILE A 145 -2.20 -6.01 -2.54
C ILE A 145 -2.06 -5.74 -1.04
N VAL A 146 -1.86 -4.46 -0.74
CA VAL A 146 -1.96 -3.87 0.60
C VAL A 146 -3.16 -2.96 0.61
N HIS A 147 -4.04 -3.06 1.61
CA HIS A 147 -5.19 -2.18 1.68
C HIS A 147 -5.49 -1.73 3.12
N GLY A 148 -6.23 -0.64 3.27
CA GLY A 148 -6.72 -0.17 4.55
C GLY A 148 -8.02 0.59 4.36
N TYR A 149 -9.01 0.32 5.20
CA TYR A 149 -10.24 1.13 5.26
C TYR A 149 -10.06 2.22 6.31
N TYR A 150 -10.56 3.40 6.01
CA TYR A 150 -10.67 4.52 6.92
C TYR A 150 -12.13 4.82 7.19
N TYR A 151 -12.47 5.08 8.46
CA TYR A 151 -13.84 5.31 8.93
C TYR A 151 -14.03 6.72 9.52
N GLY A 152 -13.05 7.61 9.37
CA GLY A 152 -13.03 8.90 10.06
C GLY A 152 -12.32 8.84 11.42
N TYR A 153 -11.98 10.01 11.96
CA TYR A 153 -11.67 10.15 13.38
C TYR A 153 -12.97 9.96 14.18
N SER A 154 -13.18 8.78 14.75
CA SER A 154 -14.10 8.66 15.87
C SER A 154 -13.46 9.36 17.06
N VAL A 155 -13.91 10.58 17.37
CA VAL A 155 -13.58 11.28 18.64
C VAL A 155 -13.91 10.37 19.85
N ASP A 156 -14.79 9.39 19.67
CA ASP A 156 -15.30 8.51 20.73
C ASP A 156 -14.48 7.22 20.97
N LYS A 157 -13.39 6.98 20.23
CA LYS A 157 -12.47 5.84 20.50
C LYS A 157 -11.16 6.29 21.17
N GLU A 158 -11.11 7.49 21.77
CA GLU A 158 -10.12 7.75 22.82
C GLU A 158 -10.44 6.86 24.03
N ASN A 159 -9.44 6.07 24.40
CA ASN A 159 -9.52 5.11 25.49
C ASN A 159 -9.73 5.84 26.83
N ASN A 160 -10.99 6.02 27.25
CA ASN A 160 -11.41 6.62 28.53
C ASN A 160 -10.94 5.85 29.80
N THR A 161 -10.03 4.87 29.67
CA THR A 161 -9.49 4.11 30.81
C THR A 161 -8.04 4.43 31.18
N LYS A 162 -7.41 5.45 30.57
CA LYS A 162 -6.19 6.02 31.15
C LYS A 162 -6.56 7.17 32.09
N PRO A 163 -6.12 7.15 33.37
CA PRO A 163 -6.23 8.35 34.20
C PRO A 163 -5.42 9.45 33.50
N GLN A 164 -6.09 10.52 33.08
CA GLN A 164 -5.43 11.74 32.62
C GLN A 164 -4.53 12.23 33.76
N PRO A 165 -3.20 12.36 33.57
CA PRO A 165 -2.42 13.18 34.48
C PRO A 165 -2.97 14.60 34.37
N GLN A 166 -3.43 15.16 35.49
CA GLN A 166 -3.77 16.58 35.58
C GLN A 166 -2.56 17.40 35.16
N ASN A 167 -2.55 17.89 33.92
CA ASN A 167 -1.64 18.94 33.52
C ASN A 167 -2.15 20.26 34.12
N PRO A 168 -1.27 21.11 34.68
CA PRO A 168 -1.67 22.39 35.25
C PRO A 168 -2.29 23.28 34.18
N THR A 169 -3.46 23.84 34.49
CA THR A 169 -4.26 24.69 33.60
C THR A 169 -3.46 25.95 33.24
N LYS A 170 -2.80 25.94 32.07
CA LYS A 170 -2.34 27.18 31.44
C LYS A 170 -3.53 27.77 30.65
N PRO A 171 -3.87 29.05 30.83
CA PRO A 171 -4.89 29.68 30.01
C PRO A 171 -4.45 29.71 28.55
N ASN A 172 -5.34 29.28 27.64
CA ASN A 172 -5.14 29.41 26.20
C ASN A 172 -4.99 30.90 25.83
N PRO A 173 -4.06 31.28 24.94
CA PRO A 173 -4.03 32.63 24.39
C PRO A 173 -5.28 32.87 23.53
N THR A 174 -6.00 33.95 23.80
CA THR A 174 -7.20 34.37 23.04
C THR A 174 -6.88 35.25 21.82
N ASP A 175 -5.59 35.49 21.53
CA ASP A 175 -5.16 36.35 20.42
C ASP A 175 -4.98 35.57 19.11
N PRO A 176 -5.70 35.92 18.03
CA PRO A 176 -5.64 35.24 16.73
C PRO A 176 -4.27 35.27 16.03
N GLU A 177 -3.35 36.14 16.47
CA GLU A 177 -2.04 36.33 15.83
C GLU A 177 -0.96 35.34 16.31
N LYS A 178 -1.28 34.45 17.25
CA LYS A 178 -0.38 33.36 17.71
C LYS A 178 -0.76 31.98 17.18
N LEU A 179 -1.64 31.90 16.19
CA LEU A 179 -1.85 30.67 15.42
C LEU A 179 -0.60 30.45 14.56
N SER A 180 0.03 29.28 14.69
CA SER A 180 1.16 28.87 13.84
C SER A 180 0.85 29.16 12.36
N PRO A 181 1.85 29.61 11.57
CA PRO A 181 1.61 29.95 10.17
C PRO A 181 1.02 28.74 9.45
N ASN A 182 -0.08 28.96 8.74
CA ASN A 182 -0.70 27.96 7.87
C ASN A 182 0.38 27.35 6.98
N ASP A 183 0.58 26.03 7.10
CA ASP A 183 1.51 25.28 6.28
C ASP A 183 0.92 25.14 4.87
N VAL A 184 1.22 26.12 4.01
CA VAL A 184 0.70 26.19 2.64
C VAL A 184 1.51 25.33 1.66
N GLN A 185 2.50 24.55 2.13
CA GLN A 185 3.44 23.86 1.23
C GLN A 185 2.99 22.46 0.77
N ASN A 186 1.97 21.84 1.37
CA ASN A 186 1.52 20.49 0.99
C ASN A 186 0.06 20.44 0.51
N ARG A 187 -0.30 21.33 -0.42
CA ARG A 187 -1.59 21.25 -1.13
C ARG A 187 -1.35 20.89 -2.60
N THR A 188 -1.16 19.60 -2.87
CA THR A 188 -1.30 19.07 -4.23
C THR A 188 -2.78 19.08 -4.57
N GLU A 189 -3.22 20.10 -5.30
CA GLU A 189 -4.57 20.18 -5.83
C GLU A 189 -4.69 19.20 -7.01
N PHE A 190 -5.45 18.11 -6.83
CA PHE A 190 -5.84 17.26 -7.96
C PHE A 190 -7.03 17.90 -8.68
N TYR A 191 -6.82 18.25 -9.95
CA TYR A 191 -7.83 18.82 -10.84
C TYR A 191 -9.10 17.96 -10.86
N ARG A 192 -10.22 18.51 -10.36
CA ARG A 192 -11.56 18.07 -10.77
C ARG A 192 -11.85 18.74 -12.12
N ALA A 193 -11.73 17.98 -13.21
CA ALA A 193 -12.46 18.33 -14.42
C ALA A 193 -13.91 17.85 -14.24
N PRO A 194 -14.92 18.73 -14.35
CA PRO A 194 -16.30 18.28 -14.48
C PRO A 194 -16.49 17.65 -15.86
N PHE A 195 -17.00 16.42 -15.91
CA PHE A 195 -17.58 15.88 -17.15
C PHE A 195 -18.85 16.67 -17.45
N THR A 196 -18.75 17.68 -18.30
CA THR A 196 -19.94 18.21 -19.01
C THR A 196 -20.29 17.23 -20.11
N LYS A 197 -21.52 16.71 -20.03
CA LYS A 197 -22.21 16.07 -21.16
C LYS A 197 -22.42 17.11 -22.24
N ASP A 198 -21.85 16.88 -23.42
CA ASP A 198 -22.53 16.82 -24.72
C ASP A 198 -21.58 16.17 -25.75
#